data_AF-A0A249T467-F1
#
_entry.id   AF-A0A249T467-F1
#
_cell.length_a   1.000
_cell.length_b   1.000
_cell.length_c   1.000
_cell.angle_alpha   90.00
_cell.angle_beta   90.00
_cell.angle_gamma   90.00
#
_symmetry.space_group_name_H-M   'P 1'
#
loop_
_entity.id
_entity.type
_entity.pdbx_description
1 polymer ?
#
loop_
_entity_poly.entity_id
_entity_poly.type
_entity_poly.pdbx_seq_one_letter_code
_entity_poly.pdbx_strand_id
1 'polypeptide(L)'
;MKTYLLLAGVLVTLPVIAQNQKALSTSDATYITHVNLVNVHTGRTDQDQTIVITDQRISAVGPAGKIKPPANAKVIDATGQYAMPGMTDAHIHFFQSGGLYTRPDALNLNAFTPYQEDQQWIKAHLDNTLARYLATGITQVIDVGGPLSNFSIRARTDTMVAAPTTWVTGPLVSTYLPPNLDEKDPPIIKVNTPDEARELVRKQLPFKPDFIKIWYVVRTGQQPEDMLPLITAAIAESHANGLKVAVHATTYVTAKLAVTAGADILVHSVDDQPLDNDLLQLLKDKKVLYIPTLIVMQNYHRVFTQQFNFSAHEFTYADPFMLGSLMDLQHLDSTRITLNYKKVRNKFIVPSKSDSIMLSNLKRVQDAGILIAAGTDAGNIGTHHAASFLPELLAMRQAGLSNREVIRAATINAAKGFGKDKNYGSIEKGKIADILLLPKDPADDLSVLGNITSVIHRGRFFQPTSLIPVTPEILAQQQLNAYNAHDVEAFLAPYSDSVEIYNQTTQKLLMKGKEEMRKGYDQFFKRNPQVHCQVINRIVVGNTVVDQERLTGISQVVNAGAIYIIENKKIRKVYFF
;
A
#
# COMPACT_ATOMS: atom_id res chain seq x y z
N MET A 1 -65.66 -31.38 30.76
CA MET A 1 -65.10 -30.79 32.00
C MET A 1 -64.37 -29.51 31.62
N LYS A 2 -64.82 -28.37 32.18
CA LYS A 2 -64.16 -27.05 32.32
C LYS A 2 -63.85 -26.18 31.07
N THR A 3 -64.80 -25.28 30.79
CA THR A 3 -64.69 -23.79 30.77
C THR A 3 -63.51 -23.12 30.06
N TYR A 4 -63.79 -22.41 28.95
CA TYR A 4 -62.92 -21.38 28.38
C TYR A 4 -63.36 -19.99 28.88
N LEU A 5 -62.43 -19.26 29.52
CA LEU A 5 -62.60 -17.86 29.92
C LEU A 5 -62.27 -16.93 28.73
N LEU A 6 -63.18 -16.00 28.44
CA LEU A 6 -62.91 -14.81 27.63
C LEU A 6 -61.99 -13.85 28.42
N LEU A 7 -60.88 -13.42 27.81
CA LEU A 7 -60.12 -12.24 28.24
C LEU A 7 -60.42 -11.08 27.29
N ALA A 8 -61.03 -10.03 27.83
CA ALA A 8 -61.21 -8.74 27.17
C ALA A 8 -59.86 -7.99 27.13
N GLY A 9 -59.39 -7.65 25.94
CA GLY A 9 -58.20 -6.82 25.74
C GLY A 9 -58.50 -5.35 26.03
N VAL A 10 -57.77 -4.77 26.97
CA VAL A 10 -57.74 -3.33 27.25
C VAL A 10 -56.90 -2.64 26.17
N LEU A 11 -57.53 -1.78 25.37
CA LEU A 11 -56.82 -0.84 24.48
C LEU A 11 -56.20 0.28 25.34
N VAL A 12 -54.88 0.29 25.45
CA VAL A 12 -54.12 1.43 26.00
C VAL A 12 -53.72 2.33 24.83
N THR A 13 -54.37 3.48 24.69
CA THR A 13 -53.93 4.54 23.77
C THR A 13 -52.73 5.27 24.37
N LEU A 14 -51.53 5.02 23.84
CA LEU A 14 -50.33 5.82 24.14
C LEU A 14 -50.37 7.13 23.35
N PRO A 15 -50.04 8.28 23.96
CA PRO A 15 -49.99 9.54 23.24
C PRO A 15 -48.80 9.54 22.27
N VAL A 16 -49.06 9.89 21.01
CA VAL A 16 -48.04 10.15 20.01
C VAL A 16 -47.30 11.43 20.43
N ILE A 17 -46.15 11.27 21.07
CA ILE A 17 -45.19 12.35 21.23
C ILE A 17 -44.59 12.58 19.84
N ALA A 18 -45.02 13.65 19.18
CA ALA A 18 -44.37 14.15 17.98
C ALA A 18 -42.91 14.45 18.34
N GLN A 19 -41.98 13.61 17.88
CA GLN A 19 -40.57 13.93 17.90
C GLN A 19 -40.36 15.13 16.99
N ASN A 20 -40.13 16.30 17.59
CA ASN A 20 -39.53 17.44 16.92
C ASN A 20 -38.28 16.92 16.20
N GLN A 21 -38.32 16.88 14.86
CA GLN A 21 -37.12 16.80 14.04
C GLN A 21 -36.30 18.05 14.37
N LYS A 22 -35.32 17.91 15.27
CA LYS A 22 -34.24 18.89 15.40
C LYS A 22 -33.62 19.01 14.01
N ALA A 23 -33.81 20.15 13.37
CA ALA A 23 -32.94 20.56 12.28
C ALA A 23 -31.49 20.43 12.79
N LEU A 24 -30.68 19.60 12.12
CA LEU A 24 -29.27 19.42 12.41
C LEU A 24 -28.64 20.82 12.53
N SER A 25 -28.12 21.17 13.71
CA SER A 25 -27.52 22.47 13.92
C SER A 25 -26.27 22.58 13.06
N THR A 26 -26.15 23.69 12.34
CA THR A 26 -24.95 24.08 11.57
C THR A 26 -23.70 24.30 12.45
N SER A 27 -23.75 23.98 13.75
CA SER A 27 -22.69 24.13 14.75
C SER A 27 -21.60 23.06 14.68
N ASP A 28 -21.90 21.89 14.10
CA ASP A 28 -20.99 20.73 14.17
C ASP A 28 -20.24 20.49 12.84
N ALA A 29 -20.39 21.40 11.88
CA ALA A 29 -19.71 21.34 10.60
C ALA A 29 -18.27 21.87 10.66
N THR A 30 -17.37 21.23 9.91
CA THR A 30 -16.01 21.72 9.68
C THR A 30 -15.91 22.37 8.31
N TYR A 31 -15.31 23.56 8.24
CA TYR A 31 -15.10 24.32 7.01
C TYR A 31 -13.61 24.36 6.70
N ILE A 32 -13.21 23.89 5.51
CA ILE A 32 -11.88 24.09 4.96
C ILE A 32 -12.01 25.25 3.96
N THR A 33 -11.47 26.42 4.29
CA THR A 33 -11.64 27.67 3.54
C THR A 33 -10.39 28.03 2.75
N HIS A 34 -10.56 28.80 1.67
CA HIS A 34 -9.47 29.37 0.85
C HIS A 34 -8.51 28.34 0.23
N VAL A 35 -9.00 27.13 -0.04
CA VAL A 35 -8.19 26.04 -0.60
C VAL A 35 -8.24 26.05 -2.13
N ASN A 36 -7.15 25.65 -2.78
CA ASN A 36 -7.12 25.41 -4.22
C ASN A 36 -7.54 23.95 -4.50
N LEU A 37 -8.69 23.74 -5.11
CA LEU A 37 -9.28 22.41 -5.28
C LEU A 37 -8.81 21.75 -6.58
N VAL A 38 -8.11 20.61 -6.46
CA VAL A 38 -7.72 19.75 -7.59
C VAL A 38 -8.94 18.96 -8.06
N ASN A 39 -9.53 19.38 -9.18
CA ASN A 39 -10.75 18.80 -9.73
C ASN A 39 -10.41 17.63 -10.68
N VAL A 40 -10.61 16.41 -10.19
CA VAL A 40 -10.30 15.17 -10.93
C VAL A 40 -11.26 14.85 -12.07
N HIS A 41 -12.36 15.60 -12.24
CA HIS A 41 -13.26 15.46 -13.40
C HIS A 41 -12.87 16.38 -14.56
N THR A 42 -12.48 17.61 -14.26
CA THR A 42 -12.07 18.57 -15.30
C THR A 42 -10.57 18.52 -15.58
N GLY A 43 -9.80 17.97 -14.65
CA GLY A 43 -8.34 18.05 -14.68
C GLY A 43 -7.85 19.49 -14.49
N ARG A 44 -8.61 20.38 -13.83
CA ARG A 44 -8.19 21.75 -13.50
C ARG A 44 -8.07 21.93 -11.99
N THR A 45 -7.45 23.04 -11.59
CA THR A 45 -7.35 23.42 -10.18
C THR A 45 -8.20 24.67 -9.94
N ASP A 46 -9.34 24.48 -9.29
CA ASP A 46 -10.32 25.53 -8.99
C ASP A 46 -9.82 26.35 -7.78
N GLN A 47 -9.48 27.61 -8.00
CA GLN A 47 -8.87 28.47 -6.97
C GLN A 47 -9.89 28.93 -5.92
N ASP A 48 -9.42 29.20 -4.71
CA ASP A 48 -10.18 29.85 -3.62
C ASP A 48 -11.58 29.23 -3.37
N GLN A 49 -11.57 27.96 -2.98
CA GLN A 49 -12.77 27.18 -2.66
C GLN A 49 -12.96 27.01 -1.15
N THR A 50 -14.20 26.70 -0.76
CA THR A 50 -14.57 26.24 0.58
C THR A 50 -15.22 24.88 0.49
N ILE A 51 -14.75 23.95 1.33
CA ILE A 51 -15.30 22.59 1.49
C ILE A 51 -15.95 22.52 2.88
N VAL A 52 -17.21 22.06 2.94
CA VAL A 52 -17.95 21.89 4.18
C VAL A 52 -18.14 20.41 4.47
N ILE A 53 -17.81 20.00 5.68
CA ILE A 53 -17.88 18.61 6.14
C ILE A 53 -18.89 18.53 7.29
N THR A 54 -19.82 17.58 7.18
CA THR A 54 -20.84 17.27 8.19
C THR A 54 -21.03 15.76 8.23
N ASP A 55 -21.01 15.15 9.42
CA ASP A 55 -21.23 13.70 9.62
C ASP A 55 -20.41 12.82 8.66
N GLN A 56 -19.10 13.07 8.60
CA GLN A 56 -18.12 12.34 7.76
C GLN A 56 -18.27 12.56 6.25
N ARG A 57 -19.23 13.38 5.80
CA ARG A 57 -19.52 13.64 4.39
C ARG A 57 -19.30 15.09 4.02
N ILE A 58 -19.05 15.31 2.74
CA ILE A 58 -18.97 16.65 2.15
C ILE A 58 -20.40 17.15 1.95
N SER A 59 -20.80 18.18 2.70
CA SER A 59 -22.15 18.76 2.61
C SER A 59 -22.24 19.89 1.59
N ALA A 60 -21.14 20.58 1.30
CA ALA A 60 -21.03 21.59 0.24
C ALA A 60 -19.58 21.79 -0.23
N VAL A 61 -19.43 22.21 -1.49
CA VAL A 61 -18.18 22.70 -2.10
C VAL A 61 -18.51 23.87 -3.02
N GLY A 62 -17.69 24.91 -3.01
CA GLY A 62 -17.82 26.03 -3.95
C GLY A 62 -16.93 27.22 -3.60
N PRO A 63 -17.00 28.32 -4.39
CA PRO A 63 -16.14 29.49 -4.19
C PRO A 63 -16.25 30.06 -2.78
N ALA A 64 -15.13 30.43 -2.16
CA ALA A 64 -15.09 30.92 -0.78
C ALA A 64 -15.96 32.17 -0.56
N GLY A 65 -16.09 33.03 -1.56
CA GLY A 65 -17.00 34.18 -1.51
C GLY A 65 -18.48 33.82 -1.39
N LYS A 66 -18.89 32.59 -1.74
CA LYS A 66 -20.29 32.11 -1.72
C LYS A 66 -20.63 31.24 -0.51
N ILE A 67 -19.65 30.56 0.09
CA ILE A 67 -19.84 29.68 1.25
C ILE A 67 -19.07 30.27 2.42
N LYS A 68 -19.76 30.97 3.32
CA LYS A 68 -19.13 31.59 4.49
C LYS A 68 -19.36 30.73 5.74
N PRO A 69 -18.32 30.44 6.54
CA PRO A 69 -18.50 29.78 7.83
C PRO A 69 -19.34 30.65 8.77
N PRO A 70 -20.29 30.08 9.54
CA PRO A 70 -20.94 30.79 10.63
C PRO A 70 -19.94 31.07 11.76
N ALA A 71 -20.24 32.03 12.63
CA ALA A 71 -19.31 32.56 13.65
C ALA A 71 -18.75 31.49 14.62
N ASN A 72 -19.45 30.38 14.83
CA ASN A 72 -19.08 29.30 15.75
C ASN A 72 -18.66 28.00 15.04
N ALA A 73 -18.45 28.02 13.72
CA ALA A 73 -17.99 26.84 13.00
C ALA A 73 -16.52 26.52 13.29
N LYS A 74 -16.17 25.24 13.20
CA LYS A 74 -14.77 24.82 13.13
C LYS A 74 -14.21 25.19 11.76
N VAL A 75 -13.28 26.14 11.72
CA VAL A 75 -12.65 26.61 10.47
C VAL A 75 -11.20 26.14 10.40
N ILE A 76 -10.82 25.63 9.24
CA ILE A 76 -9.45 25.32 8.83
C ILE A 76 -9.13 26.25 7.66
N ASP A 77 -8.29 27.25 7.91
CA ASP A 77 -7.77 28.09 6.84
C ASP A 77 -6.71 27.32 6.05
N ALA A 78 -7.00 27.05 4.79
CA ALA A 78 -6.13 26.33 3.87
C ALA A 78 -5.57 27.26 2.77
N THR A 79 -5.48 28.57 3.04
CA THR A 79 -4.84 29.55 2.16
C THR A 79 -3.45 29.05 1.71
N GLY A 80 -3.24 29.04 0.39
CA GLY A 80 -1.99 28.59 -0.24
C GLY A 80 -1.82 27.06 -0.32
N GLN A 81 -2.73 26.28 0.26
CA GLN A 81 -2.74 24.82 0.16
C GLN A 81 -3.65 24.34 -0.97
N TYR A 82 -3.45 23.08 -1.36
CA TYR A 82 -4.22 22.40 -2.39
C TYR A 82 -4.99 21.25 -1.77
N ALA A 83 -6.26 21.09 -2.14
CA ALA A 83 -7.09 19.96 -1.75
C ALA A 83 -7.25 18.99 -2.92
N MET A 84 -6.92 17.72 -2.71
CA MET A 84 -7.23 16.65 -3.67
C MET A 84 -7.99 15.50 -2.97
N PRO A 85 -8.75 14.68 -3.71
CA PRO A 85 -9.39 13.51 -3.13
C PRO A 85 -8.34 12.57 -2.52
N GLY A 86 -8.70 11.90 -1.43
CA GLY A 86 -7.88 10.82 -0.87
C GLY A 86 -7.61 9.72 -1.90
N MET A 87 -6.42 9.13 -1.85
CA MET A 87 -5.97 8.16 -2.84
C MET A 87 -6.49 6.75 -2.55
N THR A 88 -6.57 5.94 -3.61
CA THR A 88 -6.88 4.52 -3.57
C THR A 88 -5.69 3.72 -4.08
N ASP A 89 -5.15 2.82 -3.25
CA ASP A 89 -4.27 1.75 -3.74
C ASP A 89 -5.13 0.57 -4.18
N ALA A 90 -5.27 0.42 -5.50
CA ALA A 90 -6.25 -0.49 -6.09
C ALA A 90 -5.79 -1.95 -6.13
N HIS A 91 -4.58 -2.27 -5.65
CA HIS A 91 -4.10 -3.64 -5.59
C HIS A 91 -3.04 -3.82 -4.51
N ILE A 92 -3.41 -4.53 -3.44
CA ILE A 92 -2.52 -4.93 -2.34
C ILE A 92 -2.82 -6.37 -1.89
N HIS A 93 -2.01 -6.91 -0.98
CA HIS A 93 -2.20 -8.22 -0.35
C HIS A 93 -1.84 -8.19 1.16
N PHE A 94 -2.82 -8.16 2.06
CA PHE A 94 -2.57 -8.14 3.51
C PHE A 94 -1.98 -9.43 4.07
N PHE A 95 -2.06 -10.52 3.32
CA PHE A 95 -1.42 -11.78 3.70
C PHE A 95 0.09 -11.77 3.40
N GLN A 96 0.68 -10.66 2.97
CA GLN A 96 2.11 -10.58 2.69
C GLN A 96 2.69 -9.32 3.33
N SER A 97 3.92 -9.37 3.84
CA SER A 97 4.51 -8.29 4.63
C SER A 97 5.28 -7.25 3.81
N GLY A 98 5.63 -7.59 2.57
CA GLY A 98 6.59 -6.85 1.74
C GLY A 98 8.05 -7.16 2.04
N GLY A 99 8.33 -7.96 3.08
CA GLY A 99 9.67 -8.37 3.49
C GLY A 99 10.25 -9.50 2.63
N LEU A 100 11.48 -9.89 2.92
CA LEU A 100 12.20 -10.92 2.17
C LEU A 100 11.55 -12.32 2.26
N TYR A 101 10.94 -12.65 3.40
CA TYR A 101 10.47 -14.01 3.72
C TYR A 101 9.01 -14.28 3.29
N THR A 102 8.34 -13.28 2.70
CA THR A 102 6.89 -13.30 2.51
C THR A 102 6.40 -14.15 1.32
N ARG A 103 7.33 -14.59 0.45
CA ARG A 103 7.02 -15.35 -0.77
C ARG A 103 7.90 -16.60 -0.90
N PRO A 104 7.61 -17.68 -0.14
CA PRO A 104 8.38 -18.93 -0.18
C PRO A 104 8.28 -19.67 -1.52
N ASP A 105 7.36 -19.27 -2.39
CA ASP A 105 7.23 -19.73 -3.78
C ASP A 105 8.14 -18.99 -4.77
N ALA A 106 8.56 -17.76 -4.44
CA ALA A 106 9.52 -16.99 -5.23
C ALA A 106 10.97 -17.29 -4.80
N LEU A 107 11.23 -17.25 -3.49
CA LEU A 107 12.49 -17.66 -2.89
C LEU A 107 12.22 -18.36 -1.56
N ASN A 108 12.39 -19.68 -1.54
CA ASN A 108 12.12 -20.46 -0.33
C ASN A 108 13.23 -20.23 0.73
N LEU A 109 12.87 -19.51 1.80
CA LEU A 109 13.74 -19.21 2.94
C LEU A 109 13.19 -19.78 4.26
N ASN A 110 12.27 -20.75 4.21
CA ASN A 110 11.67 -21.37 5.40
C ASN A 110 12.69 -22.01 6.35
N ALA A 111 13.89 -22.31 5.85
CA ALA A 111 15.03 -22.79 6.62
C ALA A 111 15.61 -21.74 7.61
N PHE A 112 15.28 -20.46 7.42
CA PHE A 112 15.75 -19.32 8.22
C PHE A 112 14.59 -18.66 8.97
N THR A 113 13.53 -18.32 8.24
CA THR A 113 12.30 -17.76 8.80
C THR A 113 11.13 -18.50 8.15
N PRO A 114 10.41 -19.35 8.91
CA PRO A 114 9.21 -20.01 8.42
C PRO A 114 8.18 -19.01 7.92
N TYR A 115 7.53 -19.30 6.79
CA TYR A 115 6.46 -18.47 6.23
C TYR A 115 5.35 -18.12 7.24
N GLN A 116 5.04 -19.03 8.18
CA GLN A 116 4.06 -18.79 9.23
C GLN A 116 4.46 -17.64 10.17
N GLU A 117 5.76 -17.42 10.39
CA GLU A 117 6.23 -16.30 11.20
C GLU A 117 5.98 -14.96 10.49
N ASP A 118 6.19 -14.90 9.17
CA ASP A 118 5.82 -13.72 8.35
C ASP A 118 4.30 -13.48 8.38
N GLN A 119 3.50 -14.53 8.22
CA GLN A 119 2.03 -14.46 8.32
C GLN A 119 1.56 -13.95 9.69
N GLN A 120 2.19 -14.42 10.77
CA GLN A 120 1.87 -13.97 12.12
C GLN A 120 2.32 -12.52 12.33
N TRP A 121 3.49 -12.16 11.82
CA TRP A 121 4.02 -10.81 11.91
C TRP A 121 3.07 -9.80 11.27
N ILE A 122 2.64 -10.01 10.02
CA ILE A 122 1.76 -9.04 9.33
C ILE A 122 0.40 -8.92 10.02
N LYS A 123 -0.15 -10.04 10.55
CA LYS A 123 -1.39 -10.03 11.35
C LYS A 123 -1.23 -9.24 12.66
N ALA A 124 -0.12 -9.41 13.36
CA ALA A 124 0.19 -8.71 14.59
C ALA A 124 0.44 -7.20 14.38
N HIS A 125 0.96 -6.82 13.21
CA HIS A 125 1.32 -5.44 12.86
C HIS A 125 0.32 -4.77 11.89
N LEU A 126 -0.87 -5.35 11.71
CA LEU A 126 -1.87 -4.84 10.78
C LEU A 126 -2.27 -3.39 11.08
N ASP A 127 -2.39 -2.99 12.35
CA ASP A 127 -2.75 -1.61 12.72
C ASP A 127 -1.70 -0.59 12.27
N ASN A 128 -0.41 -0.92 12.40
CA ASN A 128 0.69 -0.10 11.92
C ASN A 128 0.66 -0.02 10.38
N THR A 129 0.43 -1.15 9.71
CA THR A 129 0.29 -1.21 8.24
C THR A 129 -0.85 -0.30 7.75
N LEU A 130 -2.03 -0.38 8.38
CA LEU A 130 -3.19 0.44 8.05
C LEU A 130 -2.95 1.94 8.33
N ALA A 131 -2.29 2.26 9.45
CA ALA A 131 -1.97 3.65 9.80
C ALA A 131 -0.99 4.27 8.79
N ARG A 132 -0.04 3.50 8.26
CA ARG A 132 0.90 3.94 7.22
C ARG A 132 0.22 4.29 5.91
N TYR A 133 -0.80 3.54 5.50
CA TYR A 133 -1.62 3.89 4.32
C TYR A 133 -2.26 5.27 4.49
N LEU A 134 -2.88 5.54 5.64
CA LEU A 134 -3.42 6.87 5.91
C LEU A 134 -2.32 7.93 5.97
N ALA A 135 -1.15 7.62 6.54
CA ALA A 135 -0.03 8.57 6.61
C ALA A 135 0.50 8.98 5.22
N THR A 136 0.37 8.12 4.21
CA THR A 136 0.72 8.44 2.81
C THR A 136 -0.46 8.93 1.98
N GLY A 137 -1.58 9.29 2.62
CA GLY A 137 -2.77 9.84 1.95
C GLY A 137 -3.62 8.81 1.22
N ILE A 138 -3.37 7.52 1.44
CA ILE A 138 -4.16 6.44 0.87
C ILE A 138 -5.32 6.15 1.84
N THR A 139 -6.49 6.64 1.47
CA THR A 139 -7.73 6.55 2.27
C THR A 139 -8.59 5.35 1.89
N GLN A 140 -8.29 4.70 0.76
CA GLN A 140 -8.90 3.43 0.36
C GLN A 140 -7.83 2.44 -0.09
N VAL A 141 -8.04 1.17 0.22
CA VAL A 141 -7.19 0.07 -0.25
C VAL A 141 -8.04 -1.09 -0.74
N ILE A 142 -7.53 -1.80 -1.73
CA ILE A 142 -8.19 -2.97 -2.33
C ILE A 142 -7.26 -4.16 -2.22
N ASP A 143 -7.63 -5.11 -1.36
CA ASP A 143 -6.96 -6.39 -1.29
C ASP A 143 -7.47 -7.30 -2.41
N VAL A 144 -6.60 -7.58 -3.37
CA VAL A 144 -6.92 -8.31 -4.62
C VAL A 144 -6.65 -9.81 -4.47
N GLY A 145 -6.57 -10.32 -3.24
CA GLY A 145 -6.56 -11.75 -2.99
C GLY A 145 -5.87 -12.13 -1.70
N GLY A 146 -6.41 -13.11 -1.02
CA GLY A 146 -5.80 -13.67 0.18
C GLY A 146 -6.69 -14.70 0.85
N PRO A 147 -6.32 -15.17 2.05
CA PRO A 147 -7.04 -16.21 2.75
C PRO A 147 -8.48 -15.82 3.10
N LEU A 148 -9.34 -16.76 3.51
CA LEU A 148 -10.71 -16.42 3.96
C LEU A 148 -10.69 -15.47 5.17
N SER A 149 -9.62 -15.52 5.97
CA SER A 149 -9.41 -14.57 7.07
C SER A 149 -9.32 -13.10 6.63
N ASN A 150 -9.07 -12.78 5.35
CA ASN A 150 -9.09 -11.40 4.83
C ASN A 150 -10.43 -10.69 5.03
N PHE A 151 -11.56 -11.42 5.00
CA PHE A 151 -12.88 -10.81 5.21
C PHE A 151 -13.04 -10.20 6.62
N SER A 152 -12.31 -10.73 7.60
CA SER A 152 -12.28 -10.18 8.96
C SER A 152 -11.54 -8.85 9.04
N ILE A 153 -10.54 -8.65 8.17
CA ILE A 153 -9.78 -7.39 8.07
C ILE A 153 -10.72 -6.26 7.66
N ARG A 154 -11.52 -6.46 6.61
CA ARG A 154 -12.54 -5.48 6.18
C ARG A 154 -13.44 -5.06 7.35
N ALA A 155 -14.03 -6.02 8.05
CA ALA A 155 -14.92 -5.76 9.18
C ALA A 155 -14.22 -4.97 10.32
N ARG A 156 -12.93 -5.23 10.56
CA ARG A 156 -12.12 -4.49 11.53
C ARG A 156 -11.88 -3.04 11.07
N THR A 157 -11.51 -2.81 9.81
CA THR A 157 -11.21 -1.47 9.29
C THR A 157 -12.42 -0.52 9.27
N ASP A 158 -13.64 -1.08 9.21
CA ASP A 158 -14.86 -0.28 9.27
C ASP A 158 -15.07 0.38 10.65
N THR A 159 -14.54 -0.21 11.72
CA THR A 159 -14.67 0.31 13.09
C THR A 159 -13.43 1.06 13.57
N MET A 160 -12.28 0.89 12.90
CA MET A 160 -11.04 1.55 13.27
C MET A 160 -11.03 3.03 12.88
N VAL A 161 -10.46 3.86 13.76
CA VAL A 161 -10.34 5.30 13.52
C VAL A 161 -9.24 5.60 12.49
N ALA A 162 -8.10 4.96 12.62
CA ALA A 162 -6.90 5.19 11.82
C ALA A 162 -6.63 4.01 10.87
N ALA A 163 -7.62 3.67 10.04
CA ALA A 163 -7.47 2.70 8.97
C ALA A 163 -8.12 3.22 7.67
N PRO A 164 -7.57 2.92 6.49
CA PRO A 164 -8.24 3.19 5.23
C PRO A 164 -9.54 2.37 5.11
N THR A 165 -10.47 2.86 4.29
CA THR A 165 -11.60 2.04 3.87
C THR A 165 -11.08 0.89 3.01
N THR A 166 -11.44 -0.34 3.39
CA THR A 166 -10.86 -1.54 2.78
C THR A 166 -11.92 -2.33 2.03
N TRP A 167 -11.62 -2.71 0.79
CA TRP A 167 -12.41 -3.69 0.03
C TRP A 167 -11.58 -4.93 -0.21
N VAL A 168 -12.20 -6.10 -0.12
CA VAL A 168 -11.47 -7.38 -0.14
C VAL A 168 -12.19 -8.42 -0.99
N THR A 169 -11.39 -9.31 -1.57
CA THR A 169 -11.80 -10.63 -2.03
C THR A 169 -11.21 -11.71 -1.11
N GLY A 170 -11.64 -12.96 -1.29
CA GLY A 170 -11.08 -14.13 -0.62
C GLY A 170 -10.02 -14.84 -1.48
N PRO A 171 -9.87 -16.16 -1.29
CA PRO A 171 -8.84 -16.92 -1.98
C PRO A 171 -8.95 -16.84 -3.50
N LEU A 172 -7.79 -16.75 -4.16
CA LEU A 172 -7.72 -16.69 -5.61
C LEU A 172 -8.13 -18.03 -6.22
N VAL A 173 -9.06 -18.00 -7.18
CA VAL A 173 -9.34 -19.16 -8.04
C VAL A 173 -8.16 -19.32 -9.00
N SER A 174 -7.43 -20.42 -8.93
CA SER A 174 -6.17 -20.55 -9.65
C SER A 174 -6.08 -21.77 -10.56
N THR A 175 -5.36 -21.63 -11.68
CA THR A 175 -4.96 -22.75 -12.56
C THR A 175 -3.69 -23.43 -12.07
N TYR A 176 -3.00 -22.85 -11.08
CA TYR A 176 -1.73 -23.32 -10.54
C TYR A 176 -1.65 -23.15 -9.03
N LEU A 177 -1.13 -24.16 -8.33
CA LEU A 177 -0.77 -24.03 -6.92
C LEU A 177 0.76 -23.97 -6.81
N PRO A 178 1.34 -22.82 -6.44
CA PRO A 178 2.76 -22.73 -6.14
C PRO A 178 3.10 -23.59 -4.91
N PRO A 179 4.33 -24.15 -4.87
CA PRO A 179 4.78 -24.89 -3.70
C PRO A 179 4.91 -23.95 -2.48
N ASN A 180 4.76 -24.51 -1.28
CA ASN A 180 4.99 -23.82 0.01
C ASN A 180 3.99 -22.69 0.34
N LEU A 181 2.86 -22.63 -0.35
CA LEU A 181 1.74 -21.73 -0.05
C LEU A 181 0.44 -22.49 0.29
N ASP A 182 0.54 -23.82 0.41
CA ASP A 182 -0.54 -24.78 0.62
C ASP A 182 -0.83 -25.01 2.11
N GLU A 183 -1.09 -23.93 2.84
CA GLU A 183 -1.48 -23.98 4.26
C GLU A 183 -2.98 -24.22 4.47
N LYS A 184 -3.41 -24.32 5.73
CA LYS A 184 -4.80 -24.60 6.13
C LYS A 184 -5.82 -23.55 5.65
N ASP A 185 -5.42 -22.29 5.54
CA ASP A 185 -6.23 -21.18 5.01
C ASP A 185 -5.44 -20.55 3.86
N PRO A 186 -5.33 -21.22 2.70
CA PRO A 186 -4.42 -20.81 1.66
C PRO A 186 -4.97 -19.59 0.91
N PRO A 187 -4.11 -18.61 0.56
CA PRO A 187 -4.53 -17.45 -0.21
C PRO A 187 -4.89 -17.81 -1.66
N ILE A 188 -4.40 -18.94 -2.16
CA ILE A 188 -4.52 -19.38 -3.54
C ILE A 188 -5.03 -20.82 -3.54
N ILE A 189 -6.11 -21.09 -4.26
CA ILE A 189 -6.69 -22.43 -4.36
C ILE A 189 -6.72 -22.85 -5.82
N LYS A 190 -5.97 -23.91 -6.14
CA LYS A 190 -6.01 -24.51 -7.47
C LYS A 190 -7.31 -25.25 -7.68
N VAL A 191 -7.93 -25.03 -8.83
CA VAL A 191 -9.08 -25.77 -9.34
C VAL A 191 -8.68 -26.54 -10.60
N ASN A 192 -9.27 -27.70 -10.81
CA ASN A 192 -8.96 -28.60 -11.92
C ASN A 192 -10.17 -28.81 -12.85
N THR A 193 -11.37 -28.43 -12.41
CA THR A 193 -12.60 -28.55 -13.20
C THR A 193 -13.42 -27.25 -13.16
N PRO A 194 -14.26 -26.99 -14.18
CA PRO A 194 -15.21 -25.88 -14.16
C PRO A 194 -16.10 -25.87 -12.91
N ASP A 195 -16.55 -27.05 -12.44
CA ASP A 195 -17.39 -27.16 -11.25
C ASP A 195 -16.63 -26.81 -9.96
N GLU A 196 -15.37 -27.21 -9.83
CA GLU A 196 -14.51 -26.76 -8.72
C GLU A 196 -14.32 -25.25 -8.74
N ALA A 197 -14.18 -24.63 -9.92
CA ALA A 197 -14.08 -23.19 -10.07
C ALA A 197 -15.36 -22.48 -9.61
N ARG A 198 -16.54 -22.97 -9.99
CA ARG A 198 -17.83 -22.44 -9.51
C ARG A 198 -18.00 -22.62 -8.01
N GLU A 199 -17.68 -23.81 -7.51
CA GLU A 199 -17.82 -24.14 -6.10
C GLU A 199 -16.92 -23.24 -5.23
N LEU A 200 -15.70 -22.94 -5.67
CA LEU A 200 -14.84 -22.02 -4.96
C LEU A 200 -15.40 -20.58 -4.93
N VAL A 201 -16.03 -20.11 -6.00
CA VAL A 201 -16.76 -18.82 -5.99
C VAL A 201 -17.90 -18.88 -4.97
N ARG A 202 -18.72 -19.94 -5.00
CA ARG A 202 -19.86 -20.12 -4.08
C ARG A 202 -19.45 -20.14 -2.61
N LYS A 203 -18.32 -20.78 -2.29
CA LYS A 203 -17.76 -20.82 -0.93
C LYS A 203 -17.39 -19.44 -0.38
N GLN A 204 -17.10 -18.47 -1.24
CA GLN A 204 -16.78 -17.10 -0.83
C GLN A 204 -18.05 -16.26 -0.61
N LEU A 205 -19.16 -16.56 -1.27
CA LEU A 205 -20.40 -15.75 -1.22
C LEU A 205 -20.93 -15.46 0.20
N PRO A 206 -20.91 -16.40 1.18
CA PRO A 206 -21.34 -16.11 2.56
C PRO A 206 -20.58 -14.97 3.23
N PHE A 207 -19.33 -14.71 2.79
CA PHE A 207 -18.49 -13.62 3.31
C PHE A 207 -18.72 -12.28 2.60
N LYS A 208 -19.60 -12.25 1.59
CA LYS A 208 -19.94 -11.07 0.79
C LYS A 208 -18.70 -10.41 0.18
N PRO A 209 -17.96 -11.10 -0.71
CA PRO A 209 -16.78 -10.53 -1.36
C PRO A 209 -17.14 -9.27 -2.15
N ASP A 210 -16.23 -8.30 -2.22
CA ASP A 210 -16.45 -7.08 -3.02
C ASP A 210 -16.30 -7.36 -4.53
N PHE A 211 -15.54 -8.39 -4.90
CA PHE A 211 -15.30 -8.91 -6.24
C PHE A 211 -14.64 -10.31 -6.11
N ILE A 212 -14.45 -11.03 -7.21
CA ILE A 212 -13.72 -12.31 -7.24
C ILE A 212 -12.39 -12.15 -7.97
N LYS A 213 -11.36 -12.87 -7.52
CA LYS A 213 -10.05 -12.91 -8.14
C LYS A 213 -9.74 -14.26 -8.77
N ILE A 214 -9.24 -14.24 -10.00
CA ILE A 214 -8.69 -15.38 -10.71
C ILE A 214 -7.17 -15.18 -10.92
N TRP A 215 -6.39 -16.21 -10.60
CA TRP A 215 -4.97 -16.31 -10.91
C TRP A 215 -4.76 -17.23 -12.12
N TYR A 216 -4.77 -16.65 -13.32
CA TYR A 216 -4.65 -17.39 -14.57
C TYR A 216 -3.18 -17.51 -14.96
N VAL A 217 -2.55 -18.59 -14.48
CA VAL A 217 -1.14 -18.89 -14.72
C VAL A 217 -1.02 -20.05 -15.71
N VAL A 218 -0.23 -19.84 -16.76
CA VAL A 218 0.10 -20.87 -17.76
C VAL A 218 1.57 -21.26 -17.58
N ARG A 219 1.84 -22.52 -17.26
CA ARG A 219 3.20 -23.04 -17.05
C ARG A 219 3.81 -23.48 -18.38
N THR A 220 5.14 -23.56 -18.44
CA THR A 220 5.87 -24.08 -19.60
C THR A 220 5.29 -25.43 -20.04
N GLY A 221 4.96 -25.55 -21.33
CA GLY A 221 4.38 -26.75 -21.92
C GLY A 221 2.84 -26.83 -21.87
N GLN A 222 2.16 -25.88 -21.22
CA GLN A 222 0.70 -25.76 -21.24
C GLN A 222 0.24 -24.75 -22.30
N GLN A 223 -0.96 -24.96 -22.86
CA GLN A 223 -1.61 -23.94 -23.69
C GLN A 223 -2.58 -23.12 -22.84
N PRO A 224 -2.65 -21.79 -23.01
CA PRO A 224 -3.64 -20.96 -22.33
C PRO A 224 -5.07 -21.48 -22.47
N GLU A 225 -5.45 -21.91 -23.67
CA GLU A 225 -6.80 -22.34 -24.05
C GLU A 225 -7.28 -23.55 -23.23
N ASP A 226 -6.37 -24.43 -22.81
CA ASP A 226 -6.71 -25.63 -22.02
C ASP A 226 -7.33 -25.27 -20.66
N MET A 227 -6.94 -24.13 -20.10
CA MET A 227 -7.40 -23.66 -18.79
C MET A 227 -8.62 -22.73 -18.90
N LEU A 228 -8.93 -22.23 -20.11
CA LEU A 228 -10.01 -21.28 -20.34
C LEU A 228 -11.40 -21.73 -19.83
N PRO A 229 -11.77 -23.03 -19.86
CA PRO A 229 -13.02 -23.49 -19.26
C PRO A 229 -13.12 -23.18 -17.76
N LEU A 230 -12.01 -23.25 -17.02
CA LEU A 230 -11.96 -22.95 -15.58
C LEU A 230 -12.22 -21.46 -15.34
N ILE A 231 -11.54 -20.61 -16.12
CA ILE A 231 -11.65 -19.14 -16.06
C ILE A 231 -13.09 -18.71 -16.39
N THR A 232 -13.63 -19.25 -17.48
CA THR A 232 -15.00 -18.94 -17.95
C THR A 232 -16.05 -19.35 -16.92
N ALA A 233 -15.87 -20.50 -16.27
CA ALA A 233 -16.81 -20.99 -15.25
C ALA A 233 -16.82 -20.10 -14.00
N ALA A 234 -15.63 -19.71 -13.51
CA ALA A 234 -15.51 -18.78 -12.39
C ALA A 234 -16.09 -17.39 -12.73
N ILE A 235 -15.84 -16.87 -13.93
CA ILE A 235 -16.42 -15.59 -14.38
C ILE A 235 -17.95 -15.67 -14.42
N ALA A 236 -18.49 -16.68 -15.08
CA ALA A 236 -19.94 -16.85 -15.20
C ALA A 236 -20.63 -16.98 -13.84
N GLU A 237 -20.06 -17.74 -12.90
CA GLU A 237 -20.60 -17.86 -11.53
C GLU A 237 -20.55 -16.54 -10.76
N SER A 238 -19.46 -15.78 -10.92
CA SER A 238 -19.30 -14.47 -10.27
C SER A 238 -20.33 -13.46 -10.79
N HIS A 239 -20.48 -13.36 -12.11
CA HIS A 239 -21.45 -12.47 -12.74
C HIS A 239 -22.90 -12.85 -12.41
N ALA A 240 -23.22 -14.14 -12.32
CA ALA A 240 -24.54 -14.61 -11.88
C ALA A 240 -24.91 -14.14 -10.46
N ASN A 241 -23.90 -13.81 -9.64
CA ASN A 241 -24.05 -13.27 -8.28
C ASN A 241 -23.76 -11.76 -8.20
N GLY A 242 -23.66 -11.07 -9.33
CA GLY A 242 -23.48 -9.61 -9.40
C GLY A 242 -22.08 -9.12 -9.00
N LEU A 243 -21.07 -10.01 -9.02
CA LEU A 243 -19.70 -9.69 -8.64
C LEU A 243 -18.82 -9.47 -9.87
N LYS A 244 -18.00 -8.41 -9.84
CA LYS A 244 -16.92 -8.20 -10.83
C LYS A 244 -15.80 -9.23 -10.66
N VAL A 245 -15.00 -9.43 -11.70
CA VAL A 245 -13.87 -10.36 -11.69
C VAL A 245 -12.56 -9.68 -12.08
N ALA A 246 -11.58 -9.76 -11.18
CA ALA A 246 -10.20 -9.41 -11.44
C ALA A 246 -9.39 -10.63 -11.89
N VAL A 247 -8.61 -10.50 -12.96
CA VAL A 247 -7.82 -11.60 -13.52
C VAL A 247 -6.37 -11.18 -13.62
N HIS A 248 -5.47 -11.98 -13.06
CA HIS A 248 -4.04 -11.92 -13.38
C HIS A 248 -3.85 -12.61 -14.73
N ALA A 249 -3.38 -11.86 -15.73
CA ALA A 249 -3.13 -12.37 -17.08
C ALA A 249 -2.01 -11.54 -17.72
N THR A 250 -0.76 -11.89 -17.42
CA THR A 250 0.42 -11.07 -17.75
C THR A 250 0.96 -11.28 -19.16
N THR A 251 0.39 -12.21 -19.92
CA THR A 251 0.75 -12.42 -21.33
C THR A 251 -0.35 -11.92 -22.25
N TYR A 252 0.02 -11.49 -23.46
CA TYR A 252 -0.96 -11.01 -24.43
C TYR A 252 -2.10 -12.02 -24.68
N VAL A 253 -1.76 -13.30 -24.82
CA VAL A 253 -2.74 -14.37 -25.11
C VAL A 253 -3.69 -14.55 -23.93
N THR A 254 -3.16 -14.66 -22.70
CA THR A 254 -4.00 -14.84 -21.51
C THR A 254 -4.88 -13.61 -21.27
N ALA A 255 -4.37 -12.39 -21.49
CA ALA A 255 -5.15 -11.16 -21.37
C ALA A 255 -6.31 -11.12 -22.36
N LYS A 256 -6.04 -11.42 -23.64
CA LYS A 256 -7.06 -11.47 -24.70
C LYS A 256 -8.15 -12.50 -24.39
N LEU A 257 -7.76 -13.71 -23.97
CA LEU A 257 -8.70 -14.77 -23.61
C LEU A 257 -9.54 -14.41 -22.38
N ALA A 258 -8.92 -13.90 -21.32
CA ALA A 258 -9.62 -13.50 -20.09
C ALA A 258 -10.67 -12.42 -20.35
N VAL A 259 -10.33 -11.39 -21.13
CA VAL A 259 -11.25 -10.28 -21.46
C VAL A 259 -12.36 -10.76 -22.39
N THR A 260 -12.04 -11.64 -23.34
CA THR A 260 -13.06 -12.27 -24.20
C THR A 260 -14.06 -13.08 -23.36
N ALA A 261 -13.57 -13.79 -22.34
CA ALA A 261 -14.38 -14.57 -21.40
C ALA A 261 -15.18 -13.71 -20.40
N GLY A 262 -14.93 -12.39 -20.34
CA GLY A 262 -15.70 -11.46 -19.51
C GLY A 262 -14.98 -10.91 -18.28
N ALA A 263 -13.65 -10.93 -18.23
CA ALA A 263 -12.91 -10.26 -17.16
C ALA A 263 -13.27 -8.76 -17.10
N ASP A 264 -13.60 -8.25 -15.91
CA ASP A 264 -13.92 -6.84 -15.68
C ASP A 264 -12.67 -6.01 -15.39
N ILE A 265 -11.66 -6.65 -14.77
CA ILE A 265 -10.43 -6.02 -14.31
C ILE A 265 -9.26 -6.90 -14.73
N LEU A 266 -8.30 -6.32 -15.46
CA LEU A 266 -6.99 -6.92 -15.64
C LEU A 266 -6.02 -6.30 -14.64
N VAL A 267 -5.38 -7.16 -13.85
CA VAL A 267 -4.30 -6.72 -12.97
C VAL A 267 -2.97 -7.27 -13.42
N HIS A 268 -1.96 -6.46 -13.12
CA HIS A 268 -0.63 -6.45 -13.70
C HIS A 268 -0.64 -6.14 -15.19
N SER A 269 0.43 -5.48 -15.63
CA SER A 269 0.60 -5.21 -17.05
C SER A 269 0.91 -6.48 -17.84
N VAL A 270 0.48 -6.51 -19.10
CA VAL A 270 1.04 -7.46 -20.07
C VAL A 270 2.52 -7.15 -20.26
N ASP A 271 3.37 -8.17 -20.17
CA ASP A 271 4.83 -8.03 -20.02
C ASP A 271 5.66 -8.77 -21.09
N ASP A 272 5.02 -9.59 -21.93
CA ASP A 272 5.65 -10.42 -22.95
C ASP A 272 5.74 -9.72 -24.32
N GLN A 273 4.74 -8.91 -24.66
CA GLN A 273 4.73 -8.14 -25.91
C GLN A 273 3.86 -6.85 -25.86
N PRO A 274 4.06 -5.93 -26.83
CA PRO A 274 3.22 -4.74 -26.94
C PRO A 274 1.75 -5.05 -27.24
N LEU A 275 0.82 -4.30 -26.64
CA LEU A 275 -0.61 -4.37 -26.93
C LEU A 275 -0.91 -3.74 -28.29
N ASP A 276 -1.55 -4.49 -29.19
CA ASP A 276 -1.99 -4.00 -30.50
C ASP A 276 -3.36 -3.33 -30.44
N ASN A 277 -3.79 -2.73 -31.56
CA ASN A 277 -5.07 -2.02 -31.64
C ASN A 277 -6.27 -2.94 -31.38
N ASP A 278 -6.20 -4.21 -31.76
CA ASP A 278 -7.28 -5.17 -31.57
C ASP A 278 -7.51 -5.45 -30.09
N LEU A 279 -6.44 -5.72 -29.33
CA LEU A 279 -6.57 -5.94 -27.89
C LEU A 279 -6.95 -4.64 -27.16
N LEU A 280 -6.41 -3.48 -27.55
CA LEU A 280 -6.82 -2.20 -26.98
C LEU A 280 -8.31 -1.91 -27.23
N GLN A 281 -8.81 -2.18 -28.44
CA GLN A 281 -10.22 -2.01 -28.77
C GLN A 281 -11.09 -2.99 -27.96
N LEU A 282 -10.66 -4.24 -27.80
CA LEU A 282 -11.35 -5.22 -26.96
C LEU A 282 -11.45 -4.75 -25.50
N LEU A 283 -10.35 -4.27 -24.91
CA LEU A 283 -10.34 -3.73 -23.54
C LEU A 283 -11.32 -2.56 -23.39
N LYS A 284 -11.36 -1.67 -24.38
CA LYS A 284 -12.25 -0.51 -24.41
C LYS A 284 -13.71 -0.90 -24.52
N ASP A 285 -14.05 -1.79 -25.46
CA ASP A 285 -15.42 -2.26 -25.70
C ASP A 285 -15.99 -3.00 -24.49
N LYS A 286 -15.15 -3.78 -23.82
CA LYS A 286 -15.50 -4.49 -22.59
C LYS A 286 -15.42 -3.62 -21.33
N LYS A 287 -14.99 -2.36 -21.46
CA LYS A 287 -14.86 -1.39 -20.36
C LYS A 287 -13.98 -1.93 -19.21
N VAL A 288 -12.91 -2.62 -19.58
CA VAL A 288 -11.98 -3.24 -18.62
C VAL A 288 -11.26 -2.16 -17.83
N LEU A 289 -11.13 -2.39 -16.52
CA LEU A 289 -10.19 -1.66 -15.68
C LEU A 289 -8.80 -2.28 -15.80
N TYR A 290 -7.79 -1.47 -16.10
CA TYR A 290 -6.39 -1.89 -16.17
C TYR A 290 -5.61 -1.41 -14.95
N ILE A 291 -4.95 -2.31 -14.22
CA ILE A 291 -4.09 -1.99 -13.06
C ILE A 291 -2.68 -2.51 -13.34
N PRO A 292 -1.67 -1.65 -13.57
CA PRO A 292 -0.42 -2.06 -14.19
C PRO A 292 0.61 -2.68 -13.24
N THR A 293 0.66 -2.29 -11.95
CA THR A 293 1.62 -2.75 -10.93
C THR A 293 3.07 -2.79 -11.46
N LEU A 294 3.57 -1.65 -11.93
CA LEU A 294 4.78 -1.53 -12.74
C LEU A 294 6.07 -1.91 -12.00
N ILE A 295 6.13 -1.71 -10.69
CA ILE A 295 7.38 -1.80 -9.92
C ILE A 295 7.68 -3.20 -9.34
N VAL A 296 6.72 -4.12 -9.38
CA VAL A 296 6.78 -5.40 -8.62
C VAL A 296 8.01 -6.22 -9.02
N MET A 297 8.14 -6.58 -10.30
CA MET A 297 9.25 -7.40 -10.78
C MET A 297 10.60 -6.68 -10.66
N GLN A 298 10.61 -5.36 -10.83
CA GLN A 298 11.80 -4.55 -10.60
C GLN A 298 12.28 -4.68 -9.14
N ASN A 299 11.37 -4.65 -8.18
CA ASN A 299 11.69 -4.77 -6.76
C ASN A 299 12.19 -6.16 -6.38
N TYR A 300 11.57 -7.23 -6.92
CA TYR A 300 12.12 -8.59 -6.80
C TYR A 300 13.57 -8.66 -7.28
N HIS A 301 13.85 -8.12 -8.48
CA HIS A 301 15.21 -8.12 -9.02
C HIS A 301 16.18 -7.36 -8.12
N ARG A 302 15.82 -6.15 -7.65
CA ARG A 302 16.65 -5.36 -6.73
C ARG A 302 17.02 -6.15 -5.46
N VAL A 303 16.05 -6.87 -4.88
CA VAL A 303 16.28 -7.72 -3.70
C VAL A 303 17.19 -8.89 -4.06
N PHE A 304 16.89 -9.63 -5.12
CA PHE A 304 17.67 -10.82 -5.52
C PHE A 304 19.06 -10.51 -6.05
N THR A 305 19.33 -9.27 -6.46
CA THR A 305 20.68 -8.80 -6.80
C THR A 305 21.36 -8.03 -5.66
N GLN A 306 20.64 -7.74 -4.57
CA GLN A 306 21.10 -6.88 -3.46
C GLN A 306 21.56 -5.51 -3.98
N GLN A 307 20.77 -4.91 -4.86
CA GLN A 307 20.99 -3.58 -5.44
C GLN A 307 19.79 -2.71 -5.17
N PHE A 308 19.90 -1.84 -4.16
CA PHE A 308 18.82 -0.97 -3.72
C PHE A 308 19.07 0.48 -4.12
N ASN A 309 17.97 1.21 -4.28
CA ASN A 309 17.93 2.65 -4.52
C ASN A 309 16.75 3.26 -3.75
N PHE A 310 16.64 2.91 -2.47
CA PHE A 310 15.57 3.39 -1.61
C PHE A 310 15.52 4.92 -1.58
N SER A 311 14.32 5.46 -1.62
CA SER A 311 14.06 6.89 -1.47
C SER A 311 13.90 7.29 0.01
N ALA A 312 14.07 8.58 0.30
CA ALA A 312 13.74 9.14 1.61
C ALA A 312 12.27 8.87 2.01
N HIS A 313 11.37 8.81 1.01
CA HIS A 313 9.97 8.45 1.22
C HIS A 313 9.84 7.01 1.74
N GLU A 314 10.52 6.05 1.12
CA GLU A 314 10.50 4.66 1.57
C GLU A 314 11.09 4.49 2.98
N PHE A 315 12.22 5.13 3.29
CA PHE A 315 12.77 5.10 4.65
C PHE A 315 11.83 5.66 5.72
N THR A 316 10.99 6.63 5.34
CA THR A 316 10.03 7.26 6.26
C THR A 316 8.78 6.40 6.45
N TYR A 317 8.21 5.90 5.34
CA TYR A 317 6.86 5.35 5.33
C TYR A 317 6.80 3.82 5.26
N ALA A 318 7.86 3.12 4.83
CA ALA A 318 7.89 1.67 4.88
C ALA A 318 7.99 1.19 6.34
N ASP A 319 7.54 -0.04 6.60
CA ASP A 319 7.87 -0.66 7.88
C ASP A 319 9.39 -0.92 7.94
N PRO A 320 10.10 -0.41 8.94
CA PRO A 320 11.56 -0.46 8.97
C PRO A 320 12.09 -1.89 9.13
N PHE A 321 11.34 -2.82 9.74
CA PHE A 321 11.81 -4.20 9.87
C PHE A 321 11.65 -4.95 8.55
N MET A 322 10.53 -4.74 7.85
CA MET A 322 10.32 -5.35 6.53
C MET A 322 11.30 -4.77 5.50
N LEU A 323 11.53 -3.46 5.50
CA LEU A 323 12.53 -2.81 4.65
C LEU A 323 13.95 -3.33 4.95
N GLY A 324 14.28 -3.49 6.24
CA GLY A 324 15.56 -4.03 6.68
C GLY A 324 15.80 -5.47 6.19
N SER A 325 14.77 -6.31 6.29
CA SER A 325 14.85 -7.74 5.91
C SER A 325 15.29 -7.97 4.46
N LEU A 326 15.05 -7.01 3.56
CA LEU A 326 15.45 -7.11 2.16
C LEU A 326 16.97 -7.28 1.98
N MET A 327 17.75 -6.79 2.95
CA MET A 327 19.20 -6.85 2.95
C MET A 327 19.75 -8.11 3.65
N ASP A 328 18.90 -9.00 4.16
CA ASP A 328 19.34 -10.19 4.91
C ASP A 328 20.04 -11.23 4.03
N LEU A 329 19.70 -11.31 2.74
CA LEU A 329 20.21 -12.34 1.82
C LEU A 329 21.73 -12.46 1.80
N GLN A 330 22.45 -11.38 2.06
CA GLN A 330 23.92 -11.38 2.08
C GLN A 330 24.53 -12.07 3.32
N HIS A 331 23.74 -12.30 4.38
CA HIS A 331 24.15 -12.92 5.66
C HIS A 331 23.69 -14.35 5.82
N LEU A 332 22.66 -14.74 5.08
CA LEU A 332 22.13 -16.09 5.14
C LEU A 332 23.16 -17.09 4.62
N ASP A 333 23.17 -18.27 5.24
CA ASP A 333 24.07 -19.34 4.86
C ASP A 333 23.80 -19.77 3.41
N SER A 334 24.71 -19.39 2.51
CA SER A 334 24.61 -19.64 1.07
C SER A 334 24.56 -21.13 0.70
N THR A 335 24.94 -22.04 1.59
CA THR A 335 24.82 -23.49 1.36
C THR A 335 23.37 -23.98 1.49
N ARG A 336 22.51 -23.18 2.14
CA ARG A 336 21.09 -23.49 2.42
C ARG A 336 20.13 -22.68 1.54
N ILE A 337 20.64 -21.90 0.59
CA ILE A 337 19.85 -21.07 -0.33
C ILE A 337 20.17 -21.48 -1.77
N THR A 338 19.14 -21.68 -2.57
CA THR A 338 19.29 -22.07 -3.99
C THR A 338 19.76 -20.90 -4.86
N LEU A 339 19.47 -19.67 -4.44
CA LEU A 339 19.85 -18.43 -5.13
C LEU A 339 21.25 -17.96 -4.73
N ASN A 340 22.16 -17.86 -5.71
CA ASN A 340 23.42 -17.14 -5.52
C ASN A 340 23.30 -15.70 -6.04
N TYR A 341 23.00 -14.75 -5.15
CA TYR A 341 22.74 -13.36 -5.53
C TYR A 341 23.94 -12.71 -6.26
N LYS A 342 25.19 -13.06 -5.93
CA LYS A 342 26.39 -12.51 -6.60
C LYS A 342 26.47 -12.93 -8.08
N LYS A 343 26.10 -14.18 -8.38
CA LYS A 343 26.03 -14.68 -9.77
C LYS A 343 24.86 -14.07 -10.54
N VAL A 344 23.74 -13.87 -9.86
CA VAL A 344 22.49 -13.32 -10.40
C VAL A 344 22.66 -11.83 -10.70
N ARG A 345 23.28 -11.06 -9.79
CA ARG A 345 23.56 -9.62 -9.94
C ARG A 345 24.29 -9.26 -11.24
N ASN A 346 25.19 -10.11 -11.71
CA ASN A 346 25.92 -9.86 -12.96
C ASN A 346 25.14 -10.25 -14.23
N LYS A 347 23.99 -10.91 -14.08
CA LYS A 347 23.15 -11.41 -15.19
C LYS A 347 21.85 -10.63 -15.35
N PHE A 348 21.24 -10.19 -14.26
CA PHE A 348 19.97 -9.46 -14.28
C PHE A 348 20.22 -7.98 -14.54
N ILE A 349 19.55 -7.45 -15.55
CA ILE A 349 19.53 -6.02 -15.87
C ILE A 349 18.25 -5.43 -15.27
N VAL A 350 18.40 -4.31 -14.56
CA VAL A 350 17.30 -3.57 -13.96
C VAL A 350 17.38 -2.11 -14.45
N PRO A 351 16.37 -1.59 -15.16
CA PRO A 351 15.10 -2.23 -15.55
C PRO A 351 15.27 -3.31 -16.64
N SER A 352 14.34 -4.25 -16.70
CA SER A 352 14.30 -5.36 -17.64
C SER A 352 13.63 -4.99 -18.98
N LYS A 353 13.70 -5.90 -19.98
CA LYS A 353 12.93 -5.75 -21.24
C LYS A 353 11.43 -5.74 -20.97
N SER A 354 10.94 -6.59 -20.06
CA SER A 354 9.54 -6.65 -19.67
C SER A 354 9.10 -5.34 -19.02
N ASP A 355 9.92 -4.73 -18.16
CA ASP A 355 9.62 -3.43 -17.55
C ASP A 355 9.40 -2.35 -18.65
N SER A 356 10.23 -2.37 -19.69
CA SER A 356 10.09 -1.45 -20.84
C SER A 356 8.81 -1.70 -21.65
N ILE A 357 8.42 -2.97 -21.82
CA ILE A 357 7.15 -3.34 -22.47
C ILE A 357 5.97 -2.86 -21.64
N MET A 358 6.00 -3.04 -20.32
CA MET A 358 4.92 -2.63 -19.41
C MET A 358 4.72 -1.11 -19.43
N LEU A 359 5.80 -0.31 -19.42
CA LEU A 359 5.71 1.15 -19.55
C LEU A 359 5.07 1.56 -20.90
N SER A 360 5.52 0.95 -22.00
CA SER A 360 4.96 1.20 -23.34
C SER A 360 3.48 0.81 -23.42
N ASN A 361 3.12 -0.34 -22.84
CA ASN A 361 1.75 -0.82 -22.80
C ASN A 361 0.85 0.09 -21.99
N LEU A 362 1.28 0.56 -20.82
CA LEU A 362 0.50 1.50 -20.03
C LEU A 362 0.20 2.79 -20.83
N LYS A 363 1.16 3.31 -21.58
CA LYS A 363 0.93 4.49 -22.43
C LYS A 363 -0.10 4.22 -23.52
N ARG A 364 -0.01 3.07 -24.18
CA ARG A 364 -0.99 2.64 -25.21
C ARG A 364 -2.40 2.47 -24.64
N VAL A 365 -2.52 1.90 -23.44
CA VAL A 365 -3.79 1.75 -22.72
C VAL A 365 -4.38 3.13 -22.42
N GLN A 366 -3.56 4.06 -21.93
CA GLN A 366 -3.98 5.44 -21.71
C GLN A 366 -4.47 6.04 -23.04
N ASP A 367 -3.67 5.96 -24.12
CA ASP A 367 -3.96 6.65 -25.39
C ASP A 367 -5.26 6.15 -26.03
N ALA A 368 -5.59 4.88 -25.80
CA ALA A 368 -6.86 4.29 -26.23
C ALA A 368 -8.08 4.78 -25.42
N GLY A 369 -7.87 5.47 -24.31
CA GLY A 369 -8.90 5.96 -23.39
C GLY A 369 -9.49 4.85 -22.50
N ILE A 370 -8.73 3.79 -22.24
CA ILE A 370 -9.13 2.69 -21.36
C ILE A 370 -9.00 3.15 -19.90
N LEU A 371 -9.88 2.65 -19.02
CA LEU A 371 -9.89 3.02 -17.62
C LEU A 371 -8.67 2.41 -16.91
N ILE A 372 -7.83 3.26 -16.31
CA ILE A 372 -6.64 2.85 -15.56
C ILE A 372 -6.82 3.21 -14.09
N ALA A 373 -6.46 2.30 -13.18
CA ALA A 373 -6.27 2.59 -11.76
C ALA A 373 -4.82 2.29 -11.32
N ALA A 374 -4.34 3.07 -10.36
CA ALA A 374 -3.04 2.84 -9.73
C ALA A 374 -3.15 1.74 -8.67
N GLY A 375 -2.21 0.80 -8.66
CA GLY A 375 -2.14 -0.29 -7.68
C GLY A 375 -0.73 -0.83 -7.60
N THR A 376 -0.30 -1.23 -6.40
CA THR A 376 1.11 -1.56 -6.14
C THR A 376 1.44 -3.04 -6.20
N ASP A 377 0.45 -3.90 -5.95
CA ASP A 377 0.67 -5.28 -5.52
C ASP A 377 1.48 -5.35 -4.22
N ALA A 378 1.29 -4.37 -3.33
CA ALA A 378 2.02 -4.28 -2.06
C ALA A 378 1.78 -5.51 -1.18
N GLY A 379 2.87 -5.95 -0.54
CA GLY A 379 2.96 -7.23 0.15
C GLY A 379 4.01 -8.14 -0.50
N ASN A 380 4.25 -8.02 -1.81
CA ASN A 380 5.32 -8.74 -2.49
C ASN A 380 6.73 -8.33 -2.02
N ILE A 381 7.71 -9.22 -2.19
CA ILE A 381 9.12 -8.96 -1.80
C ILE A 381 9.58 -7.61 -2.37
N GLY A 382 9.94 -6.68 -1.47
CA GLY A 382 10.43 -5.35 -1.82
C GLY A 382 9.37 -4.34 -2.26
N THR A 383 8.09 -4.72 -2.29
CA THR A 383 6.96 -3.84 -2.59
C THR A 383 6.15 -3.62 -1.32
N HIS A 384 6.54 -2.61 -0.54
CA HIS A 384 6.02 -2.35 0.79
C HIS A 384 4.65 -1.67 0.77
N HIS A 385 3.79 -2.09 1.70
CA HIS A 385 2.54 -1.41 1.99
C HIS A 385 2.76 0.08 2.23
N ALA A 386 1.86 0.90 1.67
CA ALA A 386 1.86 2.36 1.66
C ALA A 386 3.04 3.03 0.93
N ALA A 387 4.28 2.70 1.28
CA ALA A 387 5.49 3.37 0.81
C ALA A 387 5.76 3.18 -0.69
N SER A 388 5.38 2.03 -1.25
CA SER A 388 5.60 1.75 -2.67
C SER A 388 4.58 2.41 -3.61
N PHE A 389 3.52 3.04 -3.08
CA PHE A 389 2.51 3.71 -3.90
C PHE A 389 3.07 4.93 -4.64
N LEU A 390 3.86 5.78 -3.98
CA LEU A 390 4.48 6.92 -4.66
C LEU A 390 5.44 6.50 -5.78
N PRO A 391 6.36 5.53 -5.59
CA PRO A 391 7.14 4.94 -6.68
C PRO A 391 6.29 4.42 -7.85
N GLU A 392 5.16 3.76 -7.59
CA GLU A 392 4.23 3.32 -8.63
C GLU A 392 3.65 4.50 -9.42
N LEU A 393 3.19 5.56 -8.75
CA LEU A 393 2.69 6.78 -9.40
C LEU A 393 3.77 7.46 -10.26
N LEU A 394 5.01 7.50 -9.78
CA LEU A 394 6.14 8.03 -10.53
C LEU A 394 6.50 7.15 -11.74
N ALA A 395 6.38 5.83 -11.62
CA ALA A 395 6.55 4.90 -12.74
C ALA A 395 5.45 5.07 -13.79
N MET A 396 4.20 5.31 -13.37
CA MET A 396 3.10 5.65 -14.30
C MET A 396 3.38 6.97 -15.05
N ARG A 397 3.92 7.99 -14.37
CA ARG A 397 4.39 9.22 -15.02
C ARG A 397 5.54 8.95 -15.99
N GLN A 398 6.50 8.10 -15.61
CA GLN A 398 7.61 7.68 -16.47
C GLN A 398 7.13 6.95 -17.73
N ALA A 399 6.03 6.20 -17.65
CA ALA A 399 5.38 5.58 -18.81
C ALA A 399 4.82 6.62 -19.80
N GLY A 400 4.67 7.88 -19.39
CA GLY A 400 4.21 8.98 -20.25
C GLY A 400 2.80 9.47 -19.93
N LEU A 401 2.22 9.08 -18.79
CA LEU A 401 1.00 9.71 -18.28
C LEU A 401 1.35 11.10 -17.73
N SER A 402 0.48 12.07 -17.97
CA SER A 402 0.52 13.36 -17.28
C SER A 402 0.20 13.19 -15.79
N ASN A 403 0.67 14.13 -14.96
CA ASN A 403 0.36 14.12 -13.52
C ASN A 403 -1.16 14.06 -13.26
N ARG A 404 -1.96 14.74 -14.09
CA ARG A 404 -3.43 14.75 -13.98
C ARG A 404 -4.04 13.38 -14.24
N GLU A 405 -3.50 12.63 -15.19
CA GLU A 405 -3.94 11.25 -15.48
C GLU A 405 -3.55 10.29 -14.36
N VAL A 406 -2.35 10.44 -13.81
CA VAL A 406 -1.91 9.66 -12.64
C VAL A 406 -2.79 9.95 -11.42
N ILE A 407 -3.10 11.22 -11.13
CA ILE A 407 -4.01 11.59 -10.04
C ILE A 407 -5.39 10.96 -10.25
N ARG A 408 -5.93 10.97 -11.47
CA ARG A 408 -7.22 10.31 -11.77
C ARG A 408 -7.16 8.81 -11.56
N ALA A 409 -6.08 8.16 -11.99
CA ALA A 409 -5.84 6.74 -11.79
C ALA A 409 -5.79 6.38 -10.30
N ALA A 410 -5.17 7.22 -9.47
CA ALA A 410 -5.07 7.04 -8.03
C ALA A 410 -6.32 7.46 -7.25
N THR A 411 -7.36 8.00 -7.89
CA THR A 411 -8.56 8.52 -7.20
C THR A 411 -9.85 8.06 -7.90
N ILE A 412 -10.42 8.90 -8.78
CA ILE A 412 -11.75 8.69 -9.36
C ILE A 412 -11.83 7.45 -10.25
N ASN A 413 -10.77 7.10 -10.97
CA ASN A 413 -10.80 5.92 -11.84
C ASN A 413 -10.79 4.62 -11.04
N ALA A 414 -10.02 4.55 -9.94
CA ALA A 414 -10.06 3.42 -9.02
C ALA A 414 -11.47 3.25 -8.43
N ALA A 415 -12.06 4.35 -7.94
CA ALA A 415 -13.42 4.32 -7.42
C ALA A 415 -14.45 3.86 -8.49
N LYS A 416 -14.35 4.33 -9.73
CA LYS A 416 -15.23 3.89 -10.84
C LYS A 416 -15.01 2.42 -11.21
N GLY A 417 -13.75 2.01 -11.30
CA GLY A 417 -13.34 0.65 -11.65
C GLY A 417 -13.97 -0.39 -10.72
N PHE A 418 -14.11 -0.08 -9.44
CA PHE A 418 -14.73 -0.94 -8.43
C PHE A 418 -16.18 -0.57 -8.08
N GLY A 419 -16.81 0.38 -8.79
CA GLY A 419 -18.22 0.77 -8.57
C GLY A 419 -18.48 1.49 -7.23
N LYS A 420 -17.47 2.19 -6.71
CA LYS A 420 -17.48 2.90 -5.42
C LYS A 420 -17.51 4.42 -5.59
N ASP A 421 -17.51 4.92 -6.82
CA ASP A 421 -17.47 6.34 -7.19
C ASP A 421 -18.69 7.15 -6.73
N LYS A 422 -19.80 6.52 -6.35
CA LYS A 422 -20.91 7.21 -5.67
C LYS A 422 -20.47 7.86 -4.35
N ASN A 423 -19.52 7.26 -3.64
CA ASN A 423 -19.08 7.70 -2.31
C ASN A 423 -17.64 8.22 -2.27
N TYR A 424 -16.78 7.81 -3.21
CA TYR A 424 -15.33 8.05 -3.15
C TYR A 424 -14.76 8.63 -4.45
N GLY A 425 -13.48 8.95 -4.43
CA GLY A 425 -12.68 9.28 -5.61
C GLY A 425 -12.74 10.75 -6.07
N SER A 426 -13.58 11.59 -5.48
CA SER A 426 -13.63 13.03 -5.76
C SER A 426 -14.18 13.83 -4.57
N ILE A 427 -13.93 15.14 -4.55
CA ILE A 427 -14.43 16.06 -3.53
C ILE A 427 -15.72 16.70 -4.06
N GLU A 428 -16.85 16.06 -3.78
CA GLU A 428 -18.17 16.49 -4.25
C GLU A 428 -19.23 16.32 -3.16
N LYS A 429 -20.30 17.13 -3.22
CA LYS A 429 -21.42 17.05 -2.27
C LYS A 429 -21.98 15.62 -2.19
N GLY A 430 -22.19 15.15 -0.97
CA GLY A 430 -22.73 13.83 -0.65
C GLY A 430 -21.69 12.73 -0.53
N LYS A 431 -20.46 12.92 -1.04
CA LYS A 431 -19.38 11.93 -0.91
C LYS A 431 -18.77 11.92 0.48
N ILE A 432 -18.06 10.83 0.79
CA ILE A 432 -17.28 10.73 2.03
C ILE A 432 -16.17 11.77 1.99
N ALA A 433 -15.93 12.44 3.12
CA ALA A 433 -14.88 13.43 3.27
C ALA A 433 -13.50 12.75 3.43
N ASP A 434 -12.98 12.27 2.30
CA ASP A 434 -11.63 11.76 2.12
C ASP A 434 -10.83 12.76 1.27
N ILE A 435 -10.02 13.59 1.92
CA ILE A 435 -9.38 14.78 1.35
C ILE A 435 -7.92 14.84 1.82
N LEU A 436 -7.00 15.13 0.91
CA LEU A 436 -5.60 15.45 1.22
C LEU A 436 -5.40 16.95 1.09
N LEU A 437 -4.68 17.53 2.05
CA LEU A 437 -4.11 18.87 1.92
C LEU A 437 -2.64 18.75 1.53
N LEU A 438 -2.24 19.55 0.56
CA LEU A 438 -0.92 19.54 -0.04
C LEU A 438 -0.33 20.96 -0.06
N PRO A 439 1.00 21.10 0.06
CA PRO A 439 1.66 22.40 0.01
C PRO A 439 1.80 22.96 -1.42
N LYS A 440 1.60 22.13 -2.46
CA LYS A 440 1.70 22.50 -3.88
C LYS A 440 0.69 21.74 -4.73
N ASP A 441 0.46 22.21 -5.95
CA ASP A 441 -0.40 21.52 -6.92
C ASP A 441 0.26 20.20 -7.38
N PRO A 442 -0.34 19.02 -7.10
CA PRO A 442 0.19 17.75 -7.58
C PRO A 442 0.10 17.61 -9.11
N ALA A 443 -0.73 18.42 -9.78
CA ALA A 443 -0.78 18.44 -11.24
C ALA A 443 0.47 19.06 -11.86
N ASP A 444 1.17 19.94 -11.12
CA ASP A 444 2.43 20.55 -11.56
C ASP A 444 3.63 19.70 -11.12
N ASP A 445 3.61 19.21 -9.87
CA ASP A 445 4.67 18.38 -9.31
C ASP A 445 4.11 17.19 -8.53
N LEU A 446 4.08 16.02 -9.18
CA LEU A 446 3.59 14.77 -8.59
C LEU A 446 4.38 14.33 -7.35
N SER A 447 5.64 14.76 -7.19
CA SER A 447 6.46 14.36 -6.03
C SER A 447 5.92 14.91 -4.70
N VAL A 448 5.06 15.95 -4.76
CA VAL A 448 4.39 16.52 -3.58
C VAL A 448 3.52 15.50 -2.84
N LEU A 449 3.10 14.42 -3.50
CA LEU A 449 2.35 13.33 -2.87
C LEU A 449 3.18 12.59 -1.80
N GLY A 450 4.50 12.74 -1.80
CA GLY A 450 5.36 12.29 -0.71
C GLY A 450 5.41 13.22 0.52
N ASN A 451 4.79 14.41 0.45
CA ASN A 451 4.80 15.45 1.47
C ASN A 451 3.39 16.02 1.70
N ILE A 452 2.49 15.18 2.21
CA ILE A 452 1.12 15.55 2.54
C ILE A 452 1.11 16.35 3.86
N THR A 453 0.45 17.51 3.88
CA THR A 453 0.36 18.33 5.09
C THR A 453 -0.69 17.80 6.04
N SER A 454 -1.81 17.29 5.52
CA SER A 454 -2.89 16.74 6.33
C SER A 454 -3.75 15.76 5.54
N VAL A 455 -4.28 14.77 6.26
CA VAL A 455 -5.17 13.75 5.72
C VAL A 455 -6.49 13.87 6.44
N ILE A 456 -7.56 14.10 5.70
CA ILE A 456 -8.92 14.03 6.20
C ILE A 456 -9.49 12.70 5.73
N HIS A 457 -9.81 11.80 6.65
CA HIS A 457 -10.44 10.52 6.34
C HIS A 457 -11.76 10.39 7.10
N ARG A 458 -12.86 10.12 6.38
CA ARG A 458 -14.21 10.09 6.96
C ARG A 458 -14.50 11.36 7.78
N GLY A 459 -14.06 12.51 7.28
CA GLY A 459 -14.21 13.82 7.94
C GLY A 459 -13.34 14.05 9.19
N ARG A 460 -12.49 13.08 9.58
CA ARG A 460 -11.56 13.21 10.70
C ARG A 460 -10.19 13.66 10.20
N PHE A 461 -9.57 14.57 10.93
CA PHE A 461 -8.30 15.18 10.54
C PHE A 461 -7.12 14.43 11.17
N PHE A 462 -6.13 14.11 10.36
CA PHE A 462 -4.91 13.42 10.75
C PHE A 462 -3.69 14.17 10.25
N GLN A 463 -2.68 14.27 11.13
CA GLN A 463 -1.34 14.67 10.74
C GLN A 463 -0.56 13.40 10.37
N PRO A 464 -0.03 13.26 9.13
CA PRO A 464 0.69 12.06 8.70
C PRO A 464 1.73 11.55 9.69
N THR A 465 2.54 12.45 10.24
CA THR A 465 3.61 12.13 11.21
C THR A 465 3.10 11.64 12.56
N SER A 466 1.82 11.89 12.90
CA SER A 466 1.20 11.39 14.13
C SER A 466 0.65 9.97 14.00
N LEU A 467 0.48 9.48 12.78
CA LEU A 467 -0.04 8.14 12.49
C LEU A 467 1.04 7.05 12.57
N ILE A 468 2.31 7.43 12.34
CA ILE A 468 3.43 6.49 12.29
C ILE A 468 4.04 6.35 13.68
N PRO A 469 4.21 5.13 14.21
CA PRO A 469 4.86 4.94 15.49
C PRO A 469 6.33 5.37 15.43
N VAL A 470 6.78 6.10 16.45
CA VAL A 470 8.19 6.45 16.66
C VAL A 470 8.60 5.89 18.00
N THR A 471 9.17 4.69 17.98
CA THR A 471 9.72 4.01 19.16
C THR A 471 11.25 4.04 19.14
N PRO A 472 11.92 3.87 20.28
CA PRO A 472 13.37 3.72 20.32
C PRO A 472 13.90 2.65 19.35
N GLU A 473 13.22 1.51 19.30
CA GLU A 473 13.55 0.40 18.42
C GLU A 473 13.43 0.77 16.93
N ILE A 474 12.35 1.44 16.54
CA ILE A 474 12.14 1.91 15.17
C ILE A 474 13.25 2.87 14.75
N LEU A 475 13.66 3.80 15.61
CA LEU A 475 14.74 4.74 15.31
C LEU A 475 16.08 4.02 15.11
N ALA A 476 16.39 3.03 15.95
CA ALA A 476 17.59 2.20 15.82
C ALA A 476 17.55 1.33 14.55
N GLN A 477 16.37 0.82 14.15
CA GLN A 477 16.21 0.07 12.90
C GLN A 477 16.33 0.98 11.67
N GLN A 478 15.73 2.16 11.69
CA GLN A 478 15.80 3.12 10.58
C GLN A 478 17.23 3.56 10.29
N GLN A 479 18.01 3.88 11.33
CA GLN A 479 19.42 4.25 11.12
C GLN A 479 20.21 3.06 10.55
N LEU A 480 19.98 1.85 11.04
CA LEU A 480 20.66 0.65 10.55
C LEU A 480 20.36 0.39 9.07
N ASN A 481 19.09 0.52 8.67
CA ASN A 481 18.69 0.33 7.27
C ASN A 481 19.40 1.33 6.36
N ALA A 482 19.41 2.61 6.75
CA ALA A 482 20.05 3.66 5.97
C ALA A 482 21.59 3.55 5.98
N TYR A 483 22.18 3.12 7.09
CA TYR A 483 23.59 2.77 7.17
C TYR A 483 23.93 1.68 6.15
N ASN A 484 23.13 0.61 6.09
CA ASN A 484 23.36 -0.51 5.16
C ASN A 484 23.05 -0.17 3.70
N ALA A 485 22.22 0.85 3.46
CA ALA A 485 21.97 1.42 2.14
C ALA A 485 22.99 2.48 1.72
N HIS A 486 23.94 2.85 2.61
CA HIS A 486 24.93 3.92 2.41
C HIS A 486 24.29 5.30 2.13
N ASP A 487 23.08 5.55 2.64
CA ASP A 487 22.39 6.85 2.53
C ASP A 487 22.65 7.67 3.80
N VAL A 488 23.56 8.65 3.69
CA VAL A 488 23.98 9.47 4.84
C VAL A 488 22.85 10.35 5.38
N GLU A 489 21.95 10.87 4.54
CA GLU A 489 20.87 11.74 5.02
C GLU A 489 19.78 10.93 5.71
N ALA A 490 19.42 9.77 5.15
CA ALA A 490 18.50 8.84 5.80
C ALA A 490 19.11 8.27 7.09
N PHE A 491 20.43 8.02 7.11
CA PHE A 491 21.13 7.56 8.31
C PHE A 491 21.07 8.59 9.43
N LEU A 492 21.22 9.88 9.11
CA LEU A 492 21.17 10.96 10.10
C LEU A 492 19.74 11.33 10.52
N ALA A 493 18.70 10.95 9.77
CA ALA A 493 17.33 11.37 10.02
C ALA A 493 16.79 10.95 11.42
N PRO A 494 17.06 9.74 11.95
CA PRO A 494 16.65 9.32 13.30
C PRO A 494 17.38 10.06 14.44
N TYR A 495 18.52 10.69 14.16
CA TYR A 495 19.33 11.37 15.16
C TYR A 495 18.82 12.78 15.49
N SER A 496 19.13 13.24 16.70
CA SER A 496 18.95 14.64 17.10
C SER A 496 20.05 15.51 16.49
N ASP A 497 19.78 16.80 16.26
CA ASP A 497 20.78 17.70 15.66
C ASP A 497 22.01 17.90 16.55
N SER A 498 21.84 17.69 17.86
CA SER A 498 22.87 17.84 18.88
C SER A 498 23.54 16.53 19.30
N VAL A 499 23.23 15.39 18.65
CA VAL A 499 23.67 14.01 18.99
C VAL A 499 25.13 13.92 19.48
N GLU A 500 25.40 13.08 20.48
CA GLU A 500 26.74 12.85 21.01
C GLU A 500 27.13 11.36 20.90
N ILE A 501 28.31 11.08 20.36
CA ILE A 501 28.83 9.71 20.24
C ILE A 501 30.03 9.53 21.16
N TYR A 502 30.04 8.46 21.94
CA TYR A 502 31.06 8.18 22.95
C TYR A 502 31.70 6.81 22.75
N ASN A 503 32.95 6.68 23.18
CA ASN A 503 33.54 5.39 23.49
C ASN A 503 33.14 4.98 24.91
N GLN A 504 32.48 3.84 25.05
CA GLN A 504 31.90 3.43 26.33
C GLN A 504 32.96 3.10 27.39
N THR A 505 34.10 2.55 26.99
CA THR A 505 35.18 2.16 27.92
C THR A 505 35.90 3.37 28.50
N THR A 506 36.21 4.36 27.66
CA THR A 506 36.98 5.55 28.05
C THR A 506 36.11 6.73 28.44
N GLN A 507 34.80 6.66 28.18
CA GLN A 507 33.84 7.77 28.29
C GLN A 507 34.22 9.00 27.46
N LYS A 508 35.15 8.86 26.50
CA LYS A 508 35.60 9.95 25.63
C LYS A 508 34.55 10.25 24.58
N LEU A 509 34.19 11.54 24.43
CA LEU A 509 33.39 12.03 23.31
C LEU A 509 34.17 11.86 22.00
N LEU A 510 33.57 11.16 21.04
CA LEU A 510 34.14 10.86 19.73
C LEU A 510 33.65 11.83 18.65
N MET A 511 32.36 12.15 18.65
CA MET A 511 31.72 13.07 17.69
C MET A 511 30.55 13.79 18.33
N LYS A 512 30.23 15.00 17.84
CA LYS A 512 29.07 15.78 18.27
C LYS A 512 28.36 16.47 17.11
N GLY A 513 27.06 16.25 17.03
CA GLY A 513 26.13 16.87 16.09
C GLY A 513 26.12 16.18 14.73
N LYS A 514 25.02 16.40 13.99
CA LYS A 514 24.82 15.77 12.68
C LYS A 514 25.84 16.18 11.62
N GLU A 515 26.34 17.42 11.66
CA GLU A 515 27.32 17.90 10.67
C GLU A 515 28.65 17.15 10.76
N GLU A 516 29.10 16.83 11.97
CA GLU A 516 30.33 16.05 12.16
C GLU A 516 30.10 14.59 11.74
N MET A 517 28.98 13.99 12.16
CA MET A 517 28.60 12.64 11.71
C MET A 517 28.50 12.55 10.19
N ARG A 518 27.85 13.53 9.54
CA ARG A 518 27.70 13.57 8.08
C ARG A 518 29.05 13.48 7.39
N LYS A 519 30.00 14.34 7.77
CA LYS A 519 31.35 14.35 7.21
C LYS A 519 32.08 13.02 7.46
N GLY A 520 31.95 12.46 8.66
CA GLY A 520 32.59 11.20 9.03
C GLY A 520 32.04 10.00 8.25
N TYR A 521 30.71 9.82 8.26
CA TYR A 521 30.06 8.66 7.65
C TYR A 521 30.00 8.75 6.12
N ASP A 522 29.85 9.94 5.52
CA ASP A 522 29.93 10.10 4.05
C ASP A 522 31.30 9.64 3.51
N GLN A 523 32.39 10.05 4.17
CA GLN A 523 33.74 9.57 3.81
C GLN A 523 33.90 8.07 4.08
N PHE A 524 33.33 7.58 5.17
CA PHE A 524 33.42 6.17 5.55
C PHE A 524 32.72 5.26 4.52
N PHE A 525 31.50 5.60 4.09
CA PHE A 525 30.77 4.83 3.07
C PHE A 525 31.50 4.85 1.72
N LYS A 526 32.04 6.01 1.30
CA LYS A 526 32.85 6.12 0.07
C LYS A 526 34.09 5.25 0.09
N ARG A 527 34.77 5.13 1.24
CA ARG A 527 35.96 4.28 1.40
C ARG A 527 35.63 2.79 1.50
N ASN A 528 34.44 2.47 2.01
CA ASN A 528 34.02 1.09 2.27
C ASN A 528 32.69 0.79 1.57
N PRO A 529 32.66 0.73 0.23
CA PRO A 529 31.42 0.57 -0.54
C PRO A 529 30.74 -0.79 -0.37
N GLN A 530 31.33 -1.70 0.41
CA GLN A 530 30.75 -3.01 0.76
C GLN A 530 30.41 -3.10 2.25
N VAL A 531 30.58 -2.02 3.02
CA VAL A 531 30.35 -2.06 4.46
C VAL A 531 28.92 -2.42 4.77
N HIS A 532 28.74 -3.30 5.75
CA HIS A 532 27.43 -3.73 6.19
C HIS A 532 27.44 -4.07 7.68
N CYS A 533 26.41 -3.61 8.38
CA CYS A 533 26.16 -3.91 9.79
C CYS A 533 25.00 -4.90 9.93
N GLN A 534 25.28 -6.02 10.59
CA GLN A 534 24.27 -6.99 11.02
C GLN A 534 24.02 -6.84 12.52
N VAL A 535 22.78 -6.67 12.94
CA VAL A 535 22.40 -6.78 14.36
C VAL A 535 22.20 -8.25 14.70
N ILE A 536 23.03 -8.75 15.62
CA ILE A 536 23.01 -10.13 16.11
C ILE A 536 21.97 -10.29 17.22
N ASN A 537 21.90 -9.33 18.14
CA ASN A 537 20.93 -9.28 19.22
C ASN A 537 20.56 -7.82 19.48
N ARG A 538 19.28 -7.58 19.81
CA ARG A 538 18.78 -6.27 20.25
C ARG A 538 18.03 -6.41 21.55
N ILE A 539 18.28 -5.47 22.47
CA ILE A 539 17.54 -5.32 23.72
C ILE A 539 16.98 -3.90 23.78
N VAL A 540 15.69 -3.77 24.10
CA VAL A 540 15.03 -2.48 24.26
C VAL A 540 14.54 -2.32 25.69
N VAL A 541 15.01 -1.29 26.39
CA VAL A 541 14.61 -0.98 27.77
C VAL A 541 14.29 0.51 27.88
N GLY A 542 12.99 0.83 28.02
CA GLY A 542 12.53 2.21 28.10
C GLY A 542 12.92 3.01 26.85
N ASN A 543 13.74 4.04 27.02
CA ASN A 543 14.26 4.88 25.94
C ASN A 543 15.65 4.45 25.43
N THR A 544 16.10 3.25 25.78
CA THR A 544 17.44 2.74 25.45
C THR A 544 17.34 1.52 24.55
N VAL A 545 18.15 1.48 23.50
CA VAL A 545 18.35 0.30 22.64
C VAL A 545 19.80 -0.14 22.76
N VAL A 546 20.04 -1.43 22.96
CA VAL A 546 21.36 -2.04 23.00
C VAL A 546 21.45 -3.06 21.88
N ASP A 547 22.33 -2.80 20.91
CA ASP A 547 22.59 -3.69 19.79
C ASP A 547 23.95 -4.37 19.95
N GLN A 548 23.97 -5.67 19.71
CA GLN A 548 25.19 -6.41 19.40
C GLN A 548 25.34 -6.41 17.88
N GLU A 549 26.35 -5.72 17.38
CA GLU A 549 26.57 -5.48 15.96
C GLU A 549 27.76 -6.29 15.43
N ARG A 550 27.62 -6.79 14.20
CA ARG A 550 28.69 -7.40 13.43
C ARG A 550 28.86 -6.64 12.12
N LEU A 551 29.99 -5.96 11.99
CA LEU A 551 30.36 -5.17 10.84
C LEU A 551 31.25 -5.97 9.88
N THR A 552 30.90 -5.97 8.61
CA THR A 552 31.62 -6.64 7.51
C THR A 552 31.84 -5.67 6.35
N GLY A 553 32.60 -6.08 5.33
CA GLY A 553 32.87 -5.23 4.15
C GLY A 553 33.89 -4.11 4.38
N ILE A 554 34.61 -4.19 5.50
CA ILE A 554 35.79 -3.40 5.86
C ILE A 554 37.01 -4.33 5.97
N SER A 555 38.20 -3.79 6.29
CA SER A 555 39.46 -4.56 6.32
C SER A 555 39.44 -5.80 7.21
N GLN A 556 38.69 -5.77 8.30
CA GLN A 556 38.50 -6.90 9.22
C GLN A 556 37.08 -6.90 9.76
N VAL A 557 36.54 -8.09 10.05
CA VAL A 557 35.22 -8.20 10.72
C VAL A 557 35.33 -7.57 12.11
N VAL A 558 34.40 -6.67 12.45
CA VAL A 558 34.32 -6.02 13.76
C VAL A 558 33.05 -6.49 14.45
N ASN A 559 33.17 -6.94 15.70
CA ASN A 559 32.02 -7.14 16.57
C ASN A 559 32.01 -6.00 17.58
N ALA A 560 30.90 -5.28 17.67
CA ALA A 560 30.75 -4.11 18.53
C ALA A 560 29.45 -4.21 19.34
N GLY A 561 29.42 -3.52 20.47
CA GLY A 561 28.18 -3.17 21.14
C GLY A 561 27.85 -1.72 20.85
N ALA A 562 26.57 -1.40 20.61
CA ALA A 562 26.10 -0.04 20.46
C ALA A 562 24.92 0.22 21.41
N ILE A 563 25.00 1.27 22.23
CA ILE A 563 23.89 1.73 23.07
C ILE A 563 23.35 3.03 22.52
N TYR A 564 22.09 3.04 22.11
CA TYR A 564 21.38 4.23 21.65
C TYR A 564 20.47 4.74 22.78
N ILE A 565 20.64 6.01 23.17
CA ILE A 565 19.76 6.69 24.11
C ILE A 565 18.86 7.66 23.34
N ILE A 566 17.55 7.49 23.49
CA ILE A 566 16.53 8.25 22.77
C ILE A 566 15.94 9.32 23.70
N GLU A 567 15.88 10.55 23.19
CA GLU A 567 15.23 11.69 23.83
C GLU A 567 14.43 12.46 22.78
N ASN A 568 13.23 12.95 23.14
CA ASN A 568 12.38 13.74 22.24
C ASN A 568 12.17 13.08 20.85
N LYS A 569 11.94 11.76 20.84
CA LYS A 569 11.75 10.94 19.64
C LYS A 569 12.92 10.97 18.64
N LYS A 570 14.14 11.19 19.14
CA LYS A 570 15.39 11.17 18.36
C LYS A 570 16.50 10.48 19.12
N ILE A 571 17.46 9.89 18.40
CA ILE A 571 18.68 9.34 18.99
C ILE A 571 19.55 10.53 19.46
N ARG A 572 19.75 10.62 20.78
CA ARG A 572 20.49 11.71 21.42
C ARG A 572 21.93 11.34 21.72
N LYS A 573 22.17 10.10 22.17
CA LYS A 573 23.51 9.61 22.50
C LYS A 573 23.73 8.22 21.95
N VAL A 574 24.97 7.94 21.54
CA VAL A 574 25.43 6.60 21.17
C VAL A 574 26.69 6.26 21.94
N TYR A 575 26.77 5.05 22.49
CA TYR A 575 27.98 4.54 23.13
C TYR A 575 28.44 3.27 22.42
N PHE A 576 29.67 3.26 21.92
CA PHE A 576 30.29 2.10 21.29
C PHE A 576 31.25 1.38 22.24
N PHE A 577 31.17 0.05 22.26
CA PHE A 577 32.04 -0.85 23.02
C PHE A 577 33.20 -1.38 22.20
#